data_AF-A0A9D1M311-F1
#
_entry.id   AF-A0A9D1M311-F1
#
_cell.length_a   1.000
_cell.length_b   1.000
_cell.length_c   1.000
_cell.angle_alpha   90.00
_cell.angle_beta   90.00
_cell.angle_gamma   90.00
#
_symmetry.space_group_name_H-M   'P 1'
#
loop_
_entity.id
_entity.type
_entity.pdbx_description
1 polymer ?
#
loop_
_entity_poly.entity_id
_entity_poly.type
_entity_poly.pdbx_seq_one_letter_code
_entity_poly.pdbx_strand_id
1 'polypeptide(L)'
;MQLVILAGGKGTRLGLTDIPKPMCPIAGKPLLERQIELAKTYGFDEIFILSGHLAHVISDYFGDGSRWGVKIHHIVEDKPLGTAGALKLIENKLAENFMVIYGDVVMDFDMQAMLAFANRMPAVATLLVHPNNHPYDSDLLQIDSRGRVTALLPKPHPDGLIYHNLVNAAVYVFNKKILSYIAADTAQDFGKDIFPRLLQAGETLRAYHSAEYVKDMGTKDRLPVICADVESGKVSRLNKKNARPAVFLDRDGVLNRDMDKAPRAENFELLPGVSEAVRLLNQSDYLSIVVTNQPMIAKGFVTFHDVDEVHKRLETELGNEKAYLDGIYFCPHHPEKGFPGEVAELKIDCGCRKPKPGMLLRAKEDFNIDLQSSWMIGDRDSDMQAGKNAGCHTILVGDTISGSTAADYRFPNLLEAVRFILTRKENND
;
A
#
# COMPACT_ATOMS: atom_id res chain seq x y z
N MET A 1 3.13 -24.92 -2.07
CA MET A 1 3.46 -23.83 -3.02
C MET A 1 4.93 -23.46 -2.91
N GLN A 2 5.53 -22.83 -3.93
CA GLN A 2 6.94 -22.43 -3.90
C GLN A 2 7.13 -20.96 -3.51
N LEU A 3 8.03 -20.72 -2.57
CA LEU A 3 8.49 -19.40 -2.18
C LEU A 3 9.99 -19.27 -2.47
N VAL A 4 10.39 -18.14 -3.01
CA VAL A 4 11.79 -17.75 -3.15
C VAL A 4 12.07 -16.57 -2.22
N ILE A 5 13.10 -16.68 -1.39
CA ILE A 5 13.53 -15.61 -0.49
C ILE A 5 14.91 -15.12 -0.94
N LEU A 6 15.01 -13.83 -1.24
CA LEU A 6 16.27 -13.18 -1.61
C LEU A 6 17.00 -12.72 -0.34
N ALA A 7 18.05 -13.43 0.02
CA ALA A 7 18.76 -13.33 1.29
C ALA A 7 20.22 -12.86 1.15
N GLY A 8 20.59 -12.20 0.04
CA GLY A 8 21.96 -11.75 -0.23
C GLY A 8 22.45 -10.50 0.53
N GLY A 9 21.60 -9.85 1.33
CA GLY A 9 21.87 -8.54 1.92
C GLY A 9 22.98 -8.53 2.99
N LYS A 10 24.00 -7.67 2.82
CA LYS A 10 25.13 -7.52 3.77
C LYS A 10 24.78 -6.86 5.10
N GLY A 11 23.74 -6.02 5.16
CA GLY A 11 23.36 -5.33 6.40
C GLY A 11 24.27 -4.15 6.81
N THR A 12 25.11 -3.64 5.89
CA THR A 12 26.07 -2.55 6.17
C THR A 12 25.44 -1.30 6.77
N ARG A 13 24.26 -0.89 6.28
CA ARG A 13 23.50 0.27 6.80
C ARG A 13 23.00 0.08 8.24
N LEU A 14 22.87 -1.17 8.70
CA LEU A 14 22.55 -1.51 10.09
C LEU A 14 23.80 -1.66 10.96
N GLY A 15 24.99 -1.65 10.37
CA GLY A 15 26.25 -1.91 11.08
C GLY A 15 26.44 -3.38 11.47
N LEU A 16 25.76 -4.30 10.78
CA LEU A 16 25.94 -5.74 11.00
C LEU A 16 27.28 -6.20 10.39
N THR A 17 28.04 -6.98 11.15
CA THR A 17 29.35 -7.52 10.77
C THR A 17 29.36 -9.04 10.68
N ASP A 18 28.73 -9.70 11.65
CA ASP A 18 28.87 -11.15 11.85
C ASP A 18 27.58 -11.93 11.54
N ILE A 19 26.50 -11.23 11.19
CA ILE A 19 25.23 -11.82 10.79
C ILE A 19 24.75 -11.20 9.47
N PRO A 20 24.24 -12.02 8.52
CA PRO A 20 23.66 -11.49 7.30
C PRO A 20 22.36 -10.76 7.64
N LYS A 21 21.97 -9.78 6.80
CA LYS A 21 20.81 -8.92 7.06
C LYS A 21 19.53 -9.72 7.40
N PRO A 22 19.15 -10.78 6.65
CA PRO A 22 17.97 -11.58 6.96
C PRO A 22 17.98 -12.28 8.34
N MET A 23 19.16 -12.45 8.94
CA MET A 23 19.32 -13.04 10.28
C MET A 23 19.30 -12.00 11.40
N CYS A 24 19.12 -10.71 11.08
CA CYS A 24 18.95 -9.66 12.08
C CYS A 24 17.76 -9.99 13.01
N PRO A 25 17.96 -10.02 14.33
CA PRO A 25 16.88 -10.28 15.27
C PRO A 25 15.89 -9.11 15.28
N ILE A 26 14.61 -9.41 15.05
CA ILE A 26 13.49 -8.50 15.27
C ILE A 26 12.76 -8.99 16.50
N ALA A 27 12.76 -8.21 17.58
CA ALA A 27 12.19 -8.61 18.88
C ALA A 27 12.63 -10.02 19.30
N GLY A 28 13.94 -10.28 19.29
CA GLY A 28 14.55 -11.54 19.74
C GLY A 28 14.52 -12.71 18.76
N LYS A 29 13.85 -12.61 17.60
CA LYS A 29 13.78 -13.70 16.59
C LYS A 29 14.33 -13.23 15.23
N PRO A 30 15.18 -14.02 14.54
CA PRO A 30 15.65 -13.70 13.18
C PRO A 30 14.50 -13.34 12.23
N LEU A 31 14.67 -12.31 11.40
CA LEU A 31 13.65 -11.92 10.42
C LEU A 31 13.30 -13.07 9.44
N LEU A 32 14.31 -13.74 8.91
CA LEU A 32 14.11 -14.84 7.96
C LEU A 32 13.31 -16.00 8.57
N GLU A 33 13.46 -16.23 9.88
CA GLU A 33 12.66 -17.23 10.59
C GLU A 33 11.19 -16.81 10.64
N ARG A 34 10.90 -15.54 10.96
CA ARG A 34 9.53 -15.00 10.94
C ARG A 34 8.88 -15.14 9.56
N GLN A 35 9.64 -14.88 8.50
CA GLN A 35 9.15 -15.02 7.12
C GLN A 35 8.82 -16.48 6.78
N ILE A 36 9.65 -17.45 7.19
CA ILE A 36 9.41 -18.88 6.96
C ILE A 36 8.21 -19.37 7.76
N GLU A 37 8.09 -18.98 9.04
CA GLU A 37 6.92 -19.30 9.86
C GLU A 37 5.63 -18.76 9.24
N LEU A 38 5.62 -17.48 8.83
CA LEU A 38 4.49 -16.87 8.15
C LEU A 38 4.14 -17.63 6.87
N ALA A 39 5.11 -17.86 6.00
CA ALA A 39 4.92 -18.57 4.74
C ALA A 39 4.34 -19.98 4.95
N LYS A 40 4.78 -20.69 6.00
CA LYS A 40 4.24 -22.00 6.35
C LYS A 40 2.74 -21.94 6.66
N THR A 41 2.27 -20.90 7.37
CA THR A 41 0.84 -20.73 7.66
C THR A 41 -0.03 -20.54 6.41
N TYR A 42 0.57 -20.14 5.28
CA TYR A 42 -0.09 -19.98 3.99
C TYR A 42 0.11 -21.16 3.02
N GLY A 43 0.78 -22.24 3.44
CA GLY A 43 0.97 -23.45 2.61
C GLY A 43 2.18 -23.39 1.66
N PHE A 44 3.16 -22.53 1.95
CA PHE A 44 4.47 -22.59 1.30
C PHE A 44 5.33 -23.66 1.96
N ASP A 45 5.29 -24.87 1.40
CA ASP A 45 6.03 -26.02 1.92
C ASP A 45 7.41 -26.21 1.27
N GLU A 46 7.71 -25.54 0.15
CA GLU A 46 9.01 -25.60 -0.53
C GLU A 46 9.57 -24.19 -0.70
N ILE A 47 10.72 -23.93 -0.08
CA ILE A 47 11.33 -22.61 0.01
C ILE A 47 12.74 -22.65 -0.57
N PHE A 48 13.03 -21.74 -1.50
CA PHE A 48 14.37 -21.51 -2.02
C PHE A 48 14.96 -20.26 -1.38
N ILE A 49 16.09 -20.38 -0.69
CA ILE A 49 16.78 -19.26 -0.07
C ILE A 49 18.00 -18.94 -0.93
N LEU A 50 17.99 -17.78 -1.58
CA LEU A 50 19.04 -17.31 -2.47
C LEU A 50 19.92 -16.37 -1.66
N SER A 51 21.10 -16.85 -1.26
CA SER A 51 21.98 -16.19 -0.30
C SER A 51 23.36 -15.93 -0.91
N GLY A 52 24.10 -15.01 -0.31
CA GLY A 52 25.48 -14.72 -0.71
C GLY A 52 26.34 -14.46 0.51
N HIS A 53 26.34 -13.21 1.00
CA HIS A 53 27.11 -12.84 2.18
C HIS A 53 26.72 -13.67 3.40
N LEU A 54 27.70 -14.30 4.06
CA LEU A 54 27.51 -15.15 5.25
C LEU A 54 26.43 -16.23 5.05
N ALA A 55 26.32 -16.79 3.84
CA ALA A 55 25.33 -17.82 3.53
C ALA A 55 25.35 -19.02 4.49
N HIS A 56 26.53 -19.41 4.98
CA HIS A 56 26.68 -20.50 5.95
C HIS A 56 25.88 -20.26 7.25
N VAL A 57 25.79 -19.01 7.73
CA VAL A 57 24.99 -18.67 8.92
C VAL A 57 23.52 -19.02 8.72
N ILE A 58 23.00 -18.81 7.50
CA ILE A 58 21.63 -19.14 7.12
C ILE A 58 21.48 -20.66 6.98
N SER A 59 22.37 -21.32 6.25
CA SER A 59 22.27 -22.77 6.03
C SER A 59 22.41 -23.58 7.30
N ASP A 60 23.32 -23.20 8.20
CA ASP A 60 23.55 -23.88 9.47
C ASP A 60 22.36 -23.70 10.42
N TYR A 61 21.72 -22.52 10.41
CA TYR A 61 20.57 -22.24 11.25
C TYR A 61 19.31 -22.98 10.78
N PHE A 62 19.06 -23.01 9.46
CA PHE A 62 17.82 -23.55 8.89
C PHE A 62 17.90 -25.01 8.48
N GLY A 63 19.09 -25.55 8.18
CA GLY A 63 19.24 -26.91 7.68
C GLY A 63 18.33 -27.20 6.48
N ASP A 64 17.63 -28.33 6.49
CA ASP A 64 16.65 -28.70 5.46
C ASP A 64 15.25 -28.09 5.67
N GLY A 65 15.04 -27.32 6.74
CA GLY A 65 13.76 -26.72 7.09
C GLY A 65 12.78 -27.61 7.86
N SER A 66 13.13 -28.86 8.14
CA SER A 66 12.26 -29.83 8.83
C SER A 66 11.74 -29.32 10.19
N ARG A 67 12.54 -28.54 10.93
CA ARG A 67 12.15 -27.88 12.19
C ARG A 67 10.92 -26.96 12.06
N TRP A 68 10.69 -26.37 10.88
CA TRP A 68 9.54 -25.51 10.60
C TRP A 68 8.47 -26.17 9.72
N GLY A 69 8.60 -27.48 9.46
CA GLY A 69 7.66 -28.23 8.64
C GLY A 69 7.65 -27.80 7.17
N VAL A 70 8.77 -27.28 6.67
CA VAL A 70 9.00 -26.90 5.26
C VAL A 70 10.23 -27.62 4.72
N LYS A 71 10.38 -27.63 3.40
CA LYS A 71 11.57 -28.10 2.69
C LYS A 71 12.35 -26.87 2.19
N ILE A 72 13.57 -26.70 2.68
CA ILE A 72 14.43 -25.56 2.32
C ILE A 72 15.54 -26.00 1.36
N HIS A 73 15.69 -25.24 0.29
CA HIS A 73 16.79 -25.32 -0.67
C HIS A 73 17.70 -24.11 -0.52
N HIS A 74 18.92 -24.32 -0.05
CA HIS A 74 19.94 -23.28 0.02
C HIS A 74 20.64 -23.12 -1.32
N ILE A 75 20.59 -21.92 -1.88
CA ILE A 75 21.27 -21.54 -3.10
C ILE A 75 22.26 -20.44 -2.72
N VAL A 76 23.54 -20.70 -2.93
CA VAL A 76 24.61 -19.76 -2.62
C VAL A 76 25.13 -19.17 -3.92
N GLU A 77 25.12 -17.85 -4.02
CA GLU A 77 25.70 -17.12 -5.14
C GLU A 77 27.23 -17.02 -4.97
N ASP A 78 27.99 -17.46 -5.98
CA ASP A 78 29.47 -17.33 -5.98
C ASP A 78 29.93 -15.86 -6.12
N LYS A 79 29.09 -15.02 -6.74
CA LYS A 79 29.28 -13.59 -6.92
C LYS A 79 27.93 -12.87 -6.83
N PRO A 80 27.87 -11.57 -6.47
CA PRO A 80 26.60 -10.85 -6.42
C PRO A 80 25.91 -10.80 -7.80
N LEU A 81 24.72 -11.41 -7.92
CA LEU A 81 23.92 -11.42 -9.16
C LEU A 81 22.74 -10.44 -9.14
N GLY A 82 22.70 -9.53 -8.17
CA GLY A 82 21.58 -8.60 -7.99
C GLY A 82 20.31 -9.32 -7.54
N THR A 83 19.19 -8.58 -7.49
CA THR A 83 17.93 -9.14 -6.98
C THR A 83 17.26 -10.12 -7.94
N ALA A 84 17.55 -10.05 -9.24
CA ALA A 84 16.95 -10.92 -10.25
C ALA A 84 17.87 -12.05 -10.73
N GLY A 85 19.17 -11.80 -10.85
CA GLY A 85 20.09 -12.73 -11.52
C GLY A 85 20.18 -14.10 -10.85
N ALA A 86 20.15 -14.14 -9.51
CA ALA A 86 20.19 -15.37 -8.73
C ALA A 86 19.00 -16.32 -9.00
N LEU A 87 17.85 -15.76 -9.42
CA LEU A 87 16.66 -16.54 -9.76
C LEU A 87 16.91 -17.46 -10.97
N LYS A 88 17.80 -17.06 -11.89
CA LYS A 88 18.14 -17.85 -13.09
C LYS A 88 18.85 -19.16 -12.73
N LEU A 89 19.54 -19.23 -11.60
CA LEU A 89 20.24 -20.44 -11.12
C LEU A 89 19.28 -21.61 -10.81
N ILE A 90 18.00 -21.29 -10.54
CA ILE A 90 16.99 -22.28 -10.15
C ILE A 90 15.82 -22.38 -11.12
N GLU A 91 15.96 -21.85 -12.35
CA GLU A 91 14.88 -21.84 -13.36
C GLU A 91 14.23 -23.21 -13.58
N ASN A 92 15.01 -24.28 -13.61
CA ASN A 92 14.51 -25.63 -13.83
C ASN A 92 13.77 -26.23 -12.62
N LYS A 93 13.83 -25.58 -11.45
CA LYS A 93 13.19 -26.03 -10.20
C LYS A 93 11.91 -25.25 -9.89
N LEU A 94 11.71 -24.09 -10.52
CA LEU A 94 10.58 -23.22 -10.27
C LEU A 94 9.30 -23.73 -10.97
N ALA A 95 8.19 -23.65 -10.24
CA ALA A 95 6.83 -23.90 -10.71
C ALA A 95 6.39 -22.81 -11.70
N GLU A 96 5.24 -23.02 -12.33
CA GLU A 96 4.69 -22.07 -13.30
C GLU A 96 4.40 -20.70 -12.67
N ASN A 97 3.88 -20.69 -11.44
CA ASN A 97 3.73 -19.48 -10.63
C ASN A 97 4.37 -19.70 -9.26
N PHE A 98 5.13 -18.72 -8.79
CA PHE A 98 5.82 -18.78 -7.51
C PHE A 98 5.89 -17.39 -6.88
N MET A 99 6.00 -17.34 -5.56
CA MET A 99 6.15 -16.09 -4.82
C MET A 99 7.63 -15.77 -4.60
N VAL A 100 8.00 -14.50 -4.67
CA VAL A 100 9.33 -13.99 -4.36
C VAL A 100 9.21 -12.90 -3.31
N ILE A 101 9.99 -12.98 -2.25
CA ILE A 101 10.09 -11.95 -1.21
C ILE A 101 11.54 -11.59 -0.93
N TYR A 102 11.78 -10.36 -0.47
CA TYR A 102 13.10 -9.96 -0.02
C TYR A 102 13.28 -10.32 1.46
N GLY A 103 14.44 -10.90 1.79
CA GLY A 103 14.77 -11.38 3.13
C GLY A 103 15.00 -10.28 4.17
N ASP A 104 14.90 -9.01 3.77
CA ASP A 104 15.07 -7.84 4.64
C ASP A 104 13.80 -7.01 4.86
N VAL A 105 12.66 -7.55 4.45
CA VAL A 105 11.35 -6.93 4.62
C VAL A 105 10.62 -7.62 5.78
N VAL A 106 10.29 -6.86 6.82
CA VAL A 106 9.40 -7.30 7.88
C VAL A 106 7.97 -7.25 7.36
N MET A 107 7.29 -8.38 7.44
CA MET A 107 5.97 -8.53 6.83
C MET A 107 5.04 -9.41 7.64
N ASP A 108 3.76 -9.06 7.60
CA ASP A 108 2.63 -9.94 7.88
C ASP A 108 1.44 -9.46 7.04
N PHE A 109 1.14 -10.22 6.00
CA PHE A 109 0.09 -9.92 5.03
C PHE A 109 -0.60 -11.20 4.54
N ASP A 110 -1.81 -11.07 4.01
CA ASP A 110 -2.60 -12.16 3.46
C ASP A 110 -2.05 -12.60 2.10
N MET A 111 -1.06 -13.51 2.16
CA MET A 111 -0.44 -14.11 0.97
C MET A 111 -1.48 -14.83 0.10
N GLN A 112 -2.50 -15.46 0.70
CA GLN A 112 -3.56 -16.14 -0.05
C GLN A 112 -4.40 -15.17 -0.85
N ALA A 113 -4.74 -13.99 -0.30
CA ALA A 113 -5.44 -12.95 -1.03
C ALA A 113 -4.62 -12.45 -2.24
N MET A 114 -3.31 -12.24 -2.08
CA MET A 114 -2.42 -11.86 -3.19
C MET A 114 -2.36 -12.95 -4.28
N LEU A 115 -2.26 -14.21 -3.88
CA LEU A 115 -2.25 -15.35 -4.81
C LEU A 115 -3.58 -15.50 -5.56
N ALA A 116 -4.70 -15.36 -4.87
CA ALA A 116 -6.03 -15.37 -5.47
C ALA A 116 -6.19 -14.22 -6.48
N PHE A 117 -5.68 -13.03 -6.15
CA PHE A 117 -5.64 -11.89 -7.07
C PHE A 117 -4.81 -12.20 -8.32
N ALA A 118 -3.58 -12.73 -8.16
CA ALA A 118 -2.70 -13.09 -9.27
C ALA A 118 -3.31 -14.15 -10.19
N ASN A 119 -4.04 -15.13 -9.63
CA ASN A 119 -4.75 -16.16 -10.40
C ASN A 119 -5.94 -15.59 -11.18
N ARG A 120 -6.73 -14.70 -10.57
CA ARG A 120 -7.89 -14.06 -11.22
C ARG A 120 -7.46 -13.10 -12.32
N MET A 121 -6.29 -12.48 -12.17
CA MET A 121 -5.78 -11.44 -13.05
C MET A 121 -4.37 -11.82 -13.55
N PRO A 122 -4.24 -12.82 -14.46
CA PRO A 122 -2.93 -13.30 -14.89
C PRO A 122 -2.03 -12.18 -15.45
N ALA A 123 -0.76 -12.26 -15.10
CA ALA A 123 0.29 -11.31 -15.46
C ALA A 123 1.66 -12.00 -15.38
N VAL A 124 2.69 -11.46 -16.03
CA VAL A 124 4.07 -11.97 -15.86
C VAL A 124 4.58 -11.69 -14.44
N ALA A 125 4.16 -10.57 -13.86
CA ALA A 125 4.41 -10.23 -12.48
C ALA A 125 3.22 -9.53 -11.84
N THR A 126 2.91 -9.92 -10.60
CA THR A 126 2.05 -9.18 -9.67
C THR A 126 2.92 -8.65 -8.55
N LEU A 127 2.93 -7.33 -8.37
CA LEU A 127 3.76 -6.62 -7.38
C LEU A 127 2.86 -6.17 -6.24
N LEU A 128 3.24 -6.46 -4.99
CA LEU A 128 2.61 -5.83 -3.85
C LEU A 128 3.03 -4.36 -3.82
N VAL A 129 2.04 -3.47 -3.77
CA VAL A 129 2.26 -2.03 -3.69
C VAL A 129 1.51 -1.46 -2.50
N HIS A 130 2.10 -0.45 -1.88
CA HIS A 130 1.46 0.27 -0.79
C HIS A 130 1.98 1.71 -0.72
N PRO A 131 1.20 2.63 -0.16
CA PRO A 131 1.71 3.95 0.20
C PRO A 131 2.65 3.87 1.40
N ASN A 132 3.57 4.82 1.51
CA ASN A 132 4.42 4.96 2.69
C ASN A 132 4.70 6.43 3.05
N ASN A 133 5.37 6.65 4.18
CA ASN A 133 5.71 8.00 4.68
C ASN A 133 7.07 8.53 4.18
N HIS A 134 7.68 7.88 3.20
CA HIS A 134 8.97 8.26 2.62
C HIS A 134 9.05 7.95 1.12
N PRO A 135 8.09 8.43 0.30
CA PRO A 135 8.00 8.07 -1.12
C PRO A 135 9.24 8.50 -1.94
N TYR A 136 9.99 9.50 -1.48
CA TYR A 136 11.24 9.96 -2.12
C TYR A 136 12.42 8.99 -1.97
N ASP A 137 12.38 8.08 -1.00
CA ASP A 137 13.39 7.03 -0.79
C ASP A 137 12.93 5.68 -1.36
N SER A 138 11.88 5.67 -2.18
CA SER A 138 11.27 4.47 -2.74
C SER A 138 11.10 4.58 -4.24
N ASP A 139 11.21 3.46 -4.94
CA ASP A 139 10.78 3.38 -6.33
C ASP A 139 9.25 3.40 -6.36
N LEU A 140 8.68 4.32 -7.13
CA LEU A 140 7.23 4.49 -7.28
C LEU A 140 6.76 3.80 -8.57
N LEU A 141 5.47 3.47 -8.60
CA LEU A 141 4.81 2.85 -9.74
C LEU A 141 3.66 3.73 -10.24
N GLN A 142 3.53 3.83 -11.57
CA GLN A 142 2.31 4.32 -12.19
C GLN A 142 1.47 3.15 -12.66
N ILE A 143 0.15 3.28 -12.52
CA ILE A 143 -0.81 2.25 -12.91
C ILE A 143 -1.94 2.84 -13.74
N ASP A 144 -2.56 2.02 -14.57
CA ASP A 144 -3.83 2.36 -15.24
C ASP A 144 -5.05 2.00 -14.37
N SER A 145 -6.23 2.39 -14.83
CA SER A 145 -7.52 2.11 -14.16
C SER A 145 -7.86 0.62 -14.02
N ARG A 146 -7.10 -0.28 -14.65
CA ARG A 146 -7.23 -1.74 -14.55
C ARG A 146 -6.15 -2.35 -13.65
N GLY A 147 -5.38 -1.51 -12.94
CA GLY A 147 -4.30 -1.93 -12.05
C GLY A 147 -3.09 -2.52 -12.78
N ARG A 148 -2.90 -2.20 -14.07
CA ARG A 148 -1.68 -2.59 -14.79
C ARG A 148 -0.61 -1.53 -14.57
N VAL A 149 0.61 -1.96 -14.29
CA VAL A 149 1.76 -1.06 -14.18
C VAL A 149 2.07 -0.49 -15.56
N THR A 150 2.14 0.84 -15.66
CA THR A 150 2.45 1.58 -16.90
C THR A 150 3.85 2.17 -16.89
N ALA A 151 4.39 2.50 -15.72
CA ALA A 151 5.75 2.99 -15.57
C ALA A 151 6.32 2.69 -14.18
N LEU A 152 7.65 2.63 -14.10
CA LEU A 152 8.41 2.69 -12.86
C LEU A 152 9.10 4.05 -12.78
N LEU A 153 9.06 4.66 -11.61
CA LEU A 153 9.68 5.94 -11.31
C LEU A 153 10.80 5.67 -10.29
N PRO A 154 12.03 5.41 -10.75
CA PRO A 154 13.13 5.07 -9.86
C PRO A 154 13.66 6.32 -9.14
N LYS A 155 14.23 6.12 -7.97
CA LYS A 155 14.95 7.19 -7.26
C LYS A 155 16.35 7.48 -7.86
N PRO A 156 16.84 8.74 -7.81
CA PRO A 156 16.13 9.93 -7.34
C PRO A 156 15.03 10.37 -8.32
N HIS A 157 13.89 10.80 -7.77
CA HIS A 157 12.77 11.26 -8.58
C HIS A 157 13.09 12.59 -9.27
N PRO A 158 12.52 12.86 -10.47
CA PRO A 158 12.62 14.16 -11.12
C PRO A 158 12.04 15.28 -10.25
N ASP A 159 12.64 16.47 -10.32
CA ASP A 159 12.14 17.66 -9.65
C ASP A 159 10.71 17.99 -10.12
N GLY A 160 9.84 18.34 -9.16
CA GLY A 160 8.44 18.69 -9.45
C GLY A 160 7.54 17.51 -9.82
N LEU A 161 8.01 16.26 -9.71
CA LEU A 161 7.17 15.08 -9.90
C LEU A 161 5.97 15.12 -8.95
N ILE A 162 4.77 15.06 -9.53
CA ILE A 162 3.54 14.70 -8.81
C ILE A 162 3.24 13.23 -9.08
N TYR A 163 2.87 12.50 -8.03
CA TYR A 163 2.78 11.05 -8.07
C TYR A 163 1.61 10.53 -7.24
N HIS A 164 1.16 9.33 -7.57
CA HIS A 164 0.46 8.49 -6.60
C HIS A 164 1.50 7.82 -5.71
N ASN A 165 1.23 7.74 -4.41
CA ASN A 165 2.14 7.13 -3.45
C ASN A 165 1.98 5.61 -3.52
N LEU A 166 2.55 5.01 -4.57
CA LEU A 166 2.49 3.57 -4.82
C LEU A 166 3.91 3.02 -4.87
N VAL A 167 4.38 2.57 -3.72
CA VAL A 167 5.74 2.06 -3.54
C VAL A 167 5.78 0.57 -3.82
N ASN A 168 6.82 0.12 -4.54
CA ASN A 168 7.13 -1.28 -4.69
C ASN A 168 7.61 -1.89 -3.36
N ALA A 169 6.89 -2.90 -2.84
CA ALA A 169 7.12 -3.47 -1.52
C ALA A 169 8.12 -4.64 -1.48
N ALA A 170 8.77 -4.97 -2.61
CA ALA A 170 9.68 -6.11 -2.71
C ALA A 170 9.05 -7.49 -2.40
N VAL A 171 7.74 -7.60 -2.68
CA VAL A 171 6.95 -8.83 -2.59
C VAL A 171 6.25 -9.03 -3.93
N TYR A 172 6.44 -10.22 -4.52
CA TYR A 172 6.00 -10.50 -5.89
C TYR A 172 5.40 -11.88 -6.02
N VAL A 173 4.44 -12.01 -6.93
CA VAL A 173 4.04 -13.30 -7.52
C VAL A 173 4.44 -13.26 -8.99
N PHE A 174 5.31 -14.17 -9.40
CA PHE A 174 5.79 -14.24 -10.77
C PHE A 174 5.24 -15.46 -11.49
N ASN A 175 4.97 -15.27 -12.78
CA ASN A 175 4.88 -16.37 -13.72
C ASN A 175 6.28 -16.72 -14.24
N LYS A 176 6.56 -18.00 -14.46
CA LYS A 176 7.85 -18.54 -14.90
C LYS A 176 8.38 -17.91 -16.18
N LYS A 177 7.50 -17.39 -17.05
CA LYS A 177 7.87 -16.60 -18.22
C LYS A 177 8.84 -15.45 -17.90
N ILE A 178 8.81 -14.88 -16.69
CA ILE A 178 9.75 -13.82 -16.28
C ILE A 178 11.21 -14.22 -16.46
N LEU A 179 11.54 -15.51 -16.32
CA LEU A 179 12.91 -16.03 -16.38
C LEU A 179 13.51 -15.94 -17.79
N SER A 180 12.68 -15.83 -18.84
CA SER A 180 13.12 -15.56 -20.21
C SER A 180 13.69 -14.15 -20.39
N TYR A 181 13.38 -13.24 -19.47
CA TYR A 181 13.89 -11.87 -19.44
C TYR A 181 15.11 -11.70 -18.54
N ILE A 182 15.58 -12.76 -17.87
CA ILE A 182 16.74 -12.73 -16.98
C ILE A 182 17.90 -13.44 -17.67
N ALA A 183 19.01 -12.73 -17.87
CA ALA A 183 20.22 -13.29 -18.43
C ALA A 183 20.96 -14.13 -17.38
N ALA A 184 21.54 -15.25 -17.83
CA ALA A 184 22.36 -16.08 -16.96
C ALA A 184 23.66 -15.36 -16.58
N ASP A 185 24.15 -15.66 -15.38
CA ASP A 185 25.46 -15.21 -14.87
C ASP A 185 25.69 -13.69 -14.89
N THR A 186 24.61 -12.90 -14.90
CA THR A 186 24.64 -11.44 -15.02
C THR A 186 23.99 -10.81 -13.79
N ALA A 187 24.62 -9.77 -13.24
CA ALA A 187 24.03 -8.99 -12.16
C ALA A 187 22.88 -8.13 -12.69
N GLN A 188 21.66 -8.37 -12.18
CA GLN A 188 20.44 -7.69 -12.63
C GLN A 188 19.47 -7.50 -11.47
N ASP A 189 18.70 -6.41 -11.50
CA ASP A 189 17.71 -6.08 -10.50
C ASP A 189 16.28 -6.03 -11.06
N PHE A 190 15.29 -6.41 -10.24
CA PHE A 190 13.90 -6.43 -10.67
C PHE A 190 13.39 -5.04 -11.07
N GLY A 191 13.50 -4.05 -10.18
CA GLY A 191 13.01 -2.69 -10.41
C GLY A 191 13.78 -1.96 -11.51
N LYS A 192 15.09 -2.18 -11.61
CA LYS A 192 15.98 -1.44 -12.52
C LYS A 192 16.07 -2.04 -13.91
N ASP A 193 16.11 -3.37 -14.02
CA ASP A 193 16.44 -4.05 -15.28
C ASP A 193 15.27 -4.87 -15.81
N ILE A 194 14.60 -5.65 -14.95
CA ILE A 194 13.62 -6.65 -15.41
C ILE A 194 12.25 -6.02 -15.68
N PHE A 195 11.69 -5.28 -14.73
CA PHE A 195 10.37 -4.66 -14.89
C PHE A 195 10.33 -3.68 -16.08
N PRO A 196 11.33 -2.80 -16.30
CA PRO A 196 11.37 -1.97 -17.50
C PRO A 196 11.41 -2.78 -18.80
N ARG A 197 12.19 -3.88 -18.85
CA ARG A 197 12.28 -4.75 -20.03
C ARG A 197 10.94 -5.44 -20.32
N LEU A 198 10.22 -5.89 -19.29
CA LEU A 198 8.90 -6.48 -19.44
C LEU A 198 7.90 -5.47 -20.01
N LEU A 199 7.88 -4.23 -19.48
CA LEU A 199 7.01 -3.17 -20.00
C LEU A 199 7.32 -2.84 -21.47
N GLN A 200 8.60 -2.75 -21.84
CA GLN A 200 9.04 -2.54 -23.22
C GLN A 200 8.60 -3.68 -24.16
N ALA A 201 8.57 -4.92 -23.65
CA ALA A 201 8.10 -6.08 -24.39
C ALA A 201 6.55 -6.18 -24.47
N GLY A 202 5.82 -5.24 -23.87
CA GLY A 202 4.36 -5.25 -23.83
C GLY A 202 3.77 -6.29 -22.87
N GLU A 203 4.58 -6.83 -21.96
CA GLU A 203 4.12 -7.77 -20.95
C GLU A 203 3.25 -7.07 -19.90
N THR A 204 2.29 -7.81 -19.35
CA THR A 204 1.44 -7.27 -18.28
C THR A 204 2.11 -7.47 -16.92
N LEU A 205 2.29 -6.36 -16.21
CA LEU A 205 2.59 -6.31 -14.78
C LEU A 205 1.36 -5.76 -14.05
N ARG A 206 1.07 -6.26 -12.85
CA ARG A 206 -0.07 -5.82 -12.05
C ARG A 206 0.34 -5.35 -10.67
N ALA A 207 -0.35 -4.33 -10.19
CA ALA A 207 -0.25 -3.87 -8.82
C ALA A 207 -1.32 -4.53 -7.95
N TYR A 208 -0.90 -5.18 -6.87
CA TYR A 208 -1.74 -5.64 -5.79
C TYR A 208 -1.62 -4.63 -4.63
N HIS A 209 -2.66 -3.83 -4.42
CA HIS A 209 -2.68 -2.84 -3.36
C HIS A 209 -2.91 -3.50 -2.00
N SER A 210 -2.06 -3.17 -1.02
CA SER A 210 -2.23 -3.60 0.37
C SER A 210 -1.91 -2.46 1.32
N ALA A 211 -2.59 -2.44 2.47
CA ALA A 211 -2.31 -1.56 3.61
C ALA A 211 -1.81 -2.36 4.83
N GLU A 212 -1.41 -3.61 4.59
CA GLU A 212 -0.90 -4.54 5.59
C GLU A 212 0.56 -4.20 5.94
N TYR A 213 1.09 -4.80 6.99
CA TYR A 213 2.43 -4.48 7.43
C TYR A 213 3.48 -5.10 6.49
N VAL A 214 4.11 -4.28 5.66
CA VAL A 214 5.24 -4.66 4.79
C VAL A 214 6.25 -3.51 4.82
N LYS A 215 7.37 -3.67 5.54
CA LYS A 215 8.37 -2.60 5.72
C LYS A 215 9.78 -3.13 5.69
N ASP A 216 10.68 -2.44 5.02
CA ASP A 216 12.09 -2.77 5.07
C ASP A 216 12.71 -2.36 6.42
N MET A 217 13.59 -3.21 6.96
CA MET A 217 14.34 -2.89 8.18
C MET A 217 15.66 -2.15 7.89
N GLY A 218 15.84 -1.55 6.72
CA GLY A 218 17.15 -1.24 6.15
C GLY A 218 17.99 -0.16 6.81
N THR A 219 17.51 0.50 7.87
CA THR A 219 18.21 1.60 8.56
C THR A 219 18.16 1.44 10.07
N LYS A 220 19.15 2.03 10.77
CA LYS A 220 19.24 2.00 12.24
C LYS A 220 18.04 2.66 12.92
N ASP A 221 17.43 3.66 12.29
CA ASP A 221 16.28 4.37 12.84
C ASP A 221 14.96 3.58 12.70
N ARG A 222 14.86 2.72 11.68
CA ARG A 222 13.66 1.89 11.46
C ARG A 222 13.59 0.69 12.40
N LEU A 223 14.75 0.10 12.74
CA LEU A 223 14.80 -1.15 13.50
C LEU A 223 14.11 -1.08 14.88
N PRO A 224 14.34 -0.07 15.74
CA PRO A 224 13.65 0.03 17.03
C PRO A 224 12.13 0.14 16.89
N VAL A 225 11.65 0.90 15.91
CA VAL A 225 10.22 1.08 15.63
C VAL A 225 9.59 -0.25 15.20
N ILE A 226 10.28 -0.99 14.31
CA ILE A 226 9.82 -2.30 13.85
C ILE A 226 9.78 -3.31 15.01
N CYS A 227 10.78 -3.31 15.90
CA CYS A 227 10.76 -4.17 17.08
C CYS A 227 9.57 -3.85 17.98
N ALA A 228 9.31 -2.57 18.27
CA ALA A 228 8.15 -2.15 19.06
C ALA A 228 6.81 -2.51 18.38
N ASP A 229 6.72 -2.38 17.05
CA ASP A 229 5.53 -2.79 16.28
C ASP A 229 5.30 -4.31 16.38
N VAL A 230 6.36 -5.12 16.38
CA VAL A 230 6.27 -6.58 16.56
C VAL A 230 5.86 -6.93 17.98
N GLU A 231 6.50 -6.34 18.99
CA GLU A 231 6.24 -6.61 20.41
C GLU A 231 4.83 -6.20 20.83
N SER A 232 4.34 -5.07 20.31
CA SER A 232 2.97 -4.62 20.54
C SER A 232 1.91 -5.47 19.82
N GLY A 233 2.30 -6.39 18.94
CA GLY A 233 1.41 -7.18 18.11
C GLY A 233 0.79 -6.41 16.92
N LYS A 234 1.25 -5.19 16.65
CA LYS A 234 0.74 -4.37 15.53
C LYS A 234 0.92 -5.08 14.20
N VAL A 235 2.10 -5.67 13.97
CA VAL A 235 2.43 -6.35 12.71
C VAL A 235 1.36 -7.38 12.32
N SER A 236 0.98 -8.28 13.24
CA SER A 236 -0.04 -9.30 12.96
C SER A 236 -1.47 -8.76 12.95
N ARG A 237 -1.79 -7.76 13.80
CA ARG A 237 -3.13 -7.12 13.79
C ARG A 237 -3.45 -6.46 12.45
N LEU A 238 -2.44 -5.91 11.76
CA LEU A 238 -2.64 -5.25 10.47
C LEU A 238 -2.77 -6.21 9.28
N ASN A 239 -2.66 -7.53 9.48
CA ASN A 239 -2.97 -8.51 8.44
C ASN A 239 -4.46 -8.40 8.03
N LYS A 240 -4.74 -8.40 6.72
CA LYS A 240 -6.06 -8.23 6.13
C LYS A 240 -7.08 -9.29 6.54
N LYS A 241 -6.65 -10.43 7.07
CA LYS A 241 -7.56 -11.42 7.69
C LYS A 241 -8.31 -10.85 8.90
N ASN A 242 -7.73 -9.87 9.57
CA ASN A 242 -8.35 -9.17 10.69
C ASN A 242 -9.06 -7.93 10.16
N ALA A 243 -10.32 -7.73 10.54
CA ALA A 243 -11.02 -6.52 10.17
C ALA A 243 -10.39 -5.30 10.88
N ARG A 244 -10.14 -4.24 10.13
CA ARG A 244 -9.45 -3.03 10.63
C ARG A 244 -10.38 -1.82 10.56
N PRO A 245 -10.44 -0.95 11.58
CA PRO A 245 -11.24 0.26 11.46
C PRO A 245 -10.58 1.28 10.51
N ALA A 246 -11.38 2.17 9.96
CA ALA A 246 -10.94 3.24 9.07
C ALA A 246 -11.46 4.61 9.54
N VAL A 247 -10.71 5.64 9.18
CA VAL A 247 -11.19 7.02 9.17
C VAL A 247 -11.35 7.41 7.70
N PHE A 248 -12.60 7.46 7.27
CA PHE A 248 -13.01 7.97 5.97
C PHE A 248 -13.02 9.49 5.99
N LEU A 249 -12.44 10.10 4.98
CA LEU A 249 -12.20 11.53 4.87
C LEU A 249 -12.85 12.03 3.59
N ASP A 250 -13.66 13.09 3.64
CA ASP A 250 -13.88 13.87 2.43
C ASP A 250 -12.60 14.59 2.02
N ARG A 251 -12.53 15.00 0.76
CA ARG A 251 -11.39 15.69 0.19
C ARG A 251 -11.54 17.21 0.30
N ASP A 252 -12.47 17.75 -0.48
CA ASP A 252 -12.70 19.19 -0.61
C ASP A 252 -13.40 19.72 0.66
N GLY A 253 -12.85 20.73 1.32
CA GLY A 253 -13.35 21.27 2.59
C GLY A 253 -12.81 20.57 3.85
N VAL A 254 -12.15 19.41 3.72
CA VAL A 254 -11.62 18.62 4.85
C VAL A 254 -10.10 18.42 4.77
N LEU A 255 -9.58 17.96 3.62
CA LEU A 255 -8.15 17.79 3.37
C LEU A 255 -7.56 19.01 2.67
N ASN A 256 -8.28 19.58 1.72
CA ASN A 256 -7.87 20.77 0.98
C ASN A 256 -8.99 21.80 0.96
N ARG A 257 -8.65 23.04 0.59
CA ARG A 257 -9.64 24.08 0.32
C ARG A 257 -10.63 23.60 -0.74
N ASP A 258 -11.90 23.99 -0.62
CA ASP A 258 -12.94 23.64 -1.59
C ASP A 258 -12.52 24.07 -3.01
N MET A 259 -12.51 23.09 -3.92
CA MET A 259 -12.07 23.26 -5.31
C MET A 259 -13.23 23.36 -6.32
N ASP A 260 -14.49 23.41 -5.89
CA ASP A 260 -15.67 23.39 -6.78
C ASP A 260 -15.62 24.50 -7.85
N LYS A 261 -14.99 25.64 -7.53
CA LYS A 261 -14.82 26.78 -8.47
C LYS A 261 -13.58 26.67 -9.36
N ALA A 262 -12.55 25.92 -8.95
CA ALA A 262 -11.26 25.86 -9.62
C ALA A 262 -10.62 24.46 -9.51
N PRO A 263 -11.24 23.40 -10.07
CA PRO A 263 -10.87 21.99 -9.86
C PRO A 263 -9.64 21.58 -10.69
N ARG A 264 -8.48 22.16 -10.38
CA ARG A 264 -7.21 21.93 -11.08
C ARG A 264 -6.07 21.77 -10.09
N ALA A 265 -5.11 20.90 -10.40
CA ALA A 265 -4.02 20.53 -9.50
C ALA A 265 -3.16 21.75 -9.06
N GLU A 266 -3.07 22.77 -9.90
CA GLU A 266 -2.33 24.01 -9.62
C GLU A 266 -2.98 24.87 -8.53
N ASN A 267 -4.28 24.69 -8.29
CA ASN A 267 -5.04 25.40 -7.26
C ASN A 267 -5.17 24.59 -5.97
N PHE A 268 -4.52 23.42 -5.89
CA PHE A 268 -4.61 22.55 -4.74
C PHE A 268 -3.82 23.13 -3.57
N GLU A 269 -4.47 23.23 -2.41
CA GLU A 269 -3.84 23.69 -1.17
C GLU A 269 -4.40 22.89 0.01
N LEU A 270 -3.52 22.21 0.74
CA LEU A 270 -3.89 21.51 1.97
C LEU A 270 -4.39 22.50 3.02
N LEU A 271 -5.41 22.10 3.77
CA LEU A 271 -5.83 22.87 4.95
C LEU A 271 -4.80 22.74 6.08
N PRO A 272 -4.68 23.74 6.97
CA PRO A 272 -3.76 23.70 8.09
C PRO A 272 -3.96 22.45 8.98
N GLY A 273 -2.85 21.80 9.34
CA GLY A 273 -2.86 20.63 10.24
C GLY A 273 -3.26 19.30 9.60
N VAL A 274 -3.63 19.28 8.31
CA VAL A 274 -4.07 18.05 7.62
C VAL A 274 -2.98 16.98 7.57
N SER A 275 -1.76 17.32 7.17
CA SER A 275 -0.66 16.35 7.12
C SER A 275 -0.33 15.78 8.49
N GLU A 276 -0.44 16.58 9.56
CA GLU A 276 -0.29 16.08 10.94
C GLU A 276 -1.40 15.11 11.31
N ALA A 277 -2.65 15.45 11.00
CA ALA A 277 -3.80 14.59 11.28
C ALA A 277 -3.68 13.24 10.57
N VAL A 278 -3.36 13.24 9.27
CA VAL A 278 -3.17 12.01 8.49
C VAL A 278 -1.99 11.19 9.02
N ARG A 279 -0.88 11.85 9.41
CA ARG A 279 0.27 11.16 10.00
C ARG A 279 -0.07 10.49 11.34
N LEU A 280 -0.89 11.11 12.19
CA LEU A 280 -1.38 10.50 13.42
C LEU A 280 -2.21 9.25 13.12
N LEU A 281 -3.06 9.28 12.08
CA LEU A 281 -3.78 8.10 11.62
C LEU A 281 -2.83 7.00 11.13
N ASN A 282 -1.82 7.34 10.32
CA ASN A 282 -0.82 6.38 9.83
C ASN A 282 -0.03 5.69 10.97
N GLN A 283 0.11 6.34 12.12
CA GLN A 283 0.79 5.81 13.30
C GLN A 283 -0.13 4.93 14.16
N SER A 284 -1.44 5.06 13.99
CA SER A 284 -2.47 4.27 14.67
C SER A 284 -2.79 2.94 13.96
N ASP A 285 -3.85 2.26 14.41
CA ASP A 285 -4.41 1.08 13.73
C ASP A 285 -5.57 1.46 12.77
N TYR A 286 -5.84 2.74 12.52
CA TYR A 286 -6.85 3.15 11.55
C TYR A 286 -6.28 3.20 10.13
N LEU A 287 -7.08 2.81 9.15
CA LEU A 287 -6.83 3.15 7.74
C LEU A 287 -7.25 4.61 7.48
N SER A 288 -6.47 5.37 6.69
CA SER A 288 -6.86 6.71 6.22
C SER A 288 -7.34 6.65 4.77
N ILE A 289 -8.65 6.78 4.55
CA ILE A 289 -9.27 6.55 3.23
C ILE A 289 -10.05 7.77 2.78
N VAL A 290 -9.79 8.26 1.58
CA VAL A 290 -10.59 9.35 0.98
C VAL A 290 -11.83 8.80 0.29
N VAL A 291 -12.97 9.43 0.52
CA VAL A 291 -14.24 9.17 -0.18
C VAL A 291 -14.86 10.49 -0.62
N THR A 292 -14.79 10.83 -1.90
CA THR A 292 -15.16 12.17 -2.40
C THR A 292 -16.11 12.17 -3.60
N ASN A 293 -17.04 13.12 -3.63
CA ASN A 293 -17.92 13.34 -4.79
C ASN A 293 -17.21 14.25 -5.80
N GLN A 294 -16.98 13.80 -7.03
CA GLN A 294 -16.32 14.59 -8.08
C GLN A 294 -17.24 14.79 -9.29
N PRO A 295 -18.39 15.48 -9.11
CA PRO A 295 -19.40 15.64 -10.17
C PRO A 295 -18.94 16.50 -11.34
N MET A 296 -17.85 17.25 -11.18
CA MET A 296 -17.32 18.13 -12.22
C MET A 296 -16.93 17.37 -13.48
N ILE A 297 -16.62 16.07 -13.35
CA ILE A 297 -16.43 15.15 -14.49
C ILE A 297 -17.75 14.98 -15.25
N ALA A 298 -18.83 14.53 -14.57
CA ALA A 298 -20.14 14.39 -15.20
C ALA A 298 -20.69 15.70 -15.78
N LYS A 299 -20.36 16.85 -15.16
CA LYS A 299 -20.77 18.17 -15.63
C LYS A 299 -19.95 18.68 -16.83
N GLY A 300 -18.86 18.00 -17.21
CA GLY A 300 -18.04 18.35 -18.37
C GLY A 300 -16.97 19.43 -18.12
N PHE A 301 -16.77 19.85 -16.87
CA PHE A 301 -15.83 20.92 -16.53
C PHE A 301 -14.37 20.44 -16.40
N VAL A 302 -14.20 19.17 -16.06
CA VAL A 302 -12.90 18.50 -15.91
C VAL A 302 -12.98 17.07 -16.44
N THR A 303 -11.84 16.50 -16.75
CA THR A 303 -11.69 15.11 -17.17
C THR A 303 -11.32 14.21 -16.00
N PHE A 304 -11.36 12.88 -16.21
CA PHE A 304 -10.79 11.92 -15.27
C PHE A 304 -9.31 12.18 -15.01
N HIS A 305 -8.57 12.58 -16.06
CA HIS A 305 -7.15 12.90 -15.94
C HIS A 305 -6.93 14.13 -15.05
N ASP A 306 -7.72 15.18 -15.22
CA ASP A 306 -7.60 16.39 -14.38
C ASP A 306 -7.81 16.08 -12.90
N VAL A 307 -8.78 15.22 -12.57
CA VAL A 307 -9.04 14.78 -11.19
C VAL A 307 -7.92 13.86 -10.68
N ASP A 308 -7.36 13.02 -11.54
CA ASP A 308 -6.20 12.18 -11.24
C ASP A 308 -4.97 13.03 -10.86
N GLU A 309 -4.70 14.11 -11.60
CA GLU A 309 -3.62 15.06 -11.29
C GLU A 309 -3.85 15.76 -9.94
N VAL A 310 -5.10 16.07 -9.58
CA VAL A 310 -5.44 16.59 -8.24
C VAL A 310 -5.13 15.56 -7.15
N HIS A 311 -5.44 14.28 -7.37
CA HIS A 311 -5.12 13.22 -6.42
C HIS A 311 -3.61 13.00 -6.28
N LYS A 312 -2.85 13.02 -7.38
CA LYS A 312 -1.39 12.98 -7.34
C LYS A 312 -0.83 14.14 -6.55
N ARG A 313 -1.35 15.35 -6.76
CA ARG A 313 -0.94 16.52 -5.98
C ARG A 313 -1.24 16.34 -4.49
N LEU A 314 -2.44 15.89 -4.12
CA LEU A 314 -2.79 15.56 -2.72
C LEU A 314 -1.79 14.59 -2.08
N GLU A 315 -1.51 13.46 -2.74
CA GLU A 315 -0.57 12.46 -2.21
C GLU A 315 0.87 12.98 -2.17
N THR A 316 1.26 13.83 -3.12
CA THR A 316 2.59 14.46 -3.15
C THR A 316 2.77 15.42 -1.98
N GLU A 317 1.80 16.31 -1.73
CA GLU A 317 1.87 17.26 -0.60
C GLU A 317 1.85 16.54 0.76
N LEU A 318 1.05 15.47 0.90
CA LEU A 318 1.09 14.63 2.11
C LEU A 318 2.45 13.92 2.25
N GLY A 319 2.99 13.36 1.16
CA GLY A 319 4.26 12.66 1.14
C GLY A 319 5.44 13.54 1.54
N ASN A 320 5.43 14.81 1.14
CA ASN A 320 6.41 15.82 1.55
C ASN A 320 6.44 16.01 3.09
N GLU A 321 5.29 15.82 3.74
CA GLU A 321 5.10 15.95 5.19
C GLU A 321 5.08 14.59 5.93
N LYS A 322 5.58 13.53 5.28
CA LYS A 322 5.64 12.16 5.80
C LYS A 322 4.28 11.60 6.23
N ALA A 323 3.24 11.94 5.50
CA ALA A 323 1.87 11.43 5.65
C ALA A 323 1.43 10.71 4.37
N TYR A 324 0.47 9.80 4.47
CA TYR A 324 -0.08 9.10 3.31
C TYR A 324 -1.53 8.64 3.53
N LEU A 325 -2.22 8.36 2.43
CA LEU A 325 -3.57 7.81 2.41
C LEU A 325 -3.51 6.36 1.95
N ASP A 326 -4.23 5.46 2.63
CA ASP A 326 -4.30 4.04 2.26
C ASP A 326 -5.10 3.82 0.97
N GLY A 327 -6.04 4.71 0.66
CA GLY A 327 -6.80 4.66 -0.59
C GLY A 327 -7.62 5.92 -0.87
N ILE A 328 -7.92 6.14 -2.15
CA ILE A 328 -8.76 7.24 -2.63
C ILE A 328 -9.89 6.66 -3.48
N TYR A 329 -11.12 6.93 -3.07
CA TYR A 329 -12.33 6.58 -3.79
C TYR A 329 -13.06 7.86 -4.16
N PHE A 330 -13.49 7.95 -5.41
CA PHE A 330 -14.28 9.09 -5.85
C PHE A 330 -15.45 8.66 -6.74
N CYS A 331 -16.51 9.47 -6.71
CA CYS A 331 -17.69 9.25 -7.54
C CYS A 331 -17.80 10.34 -8.61
N PRO A 332 -17.66 10.00 -9.91
CA PRO A 332 -17.66 10.98 -11.00
C PRO A 332 -19.07 11.43 -11.43
N HIS A 333 -20.12 10.78 -10.90
CA HIS A 333 -21.50 10.88 -11.41
C HIS A 333 -22.28 12.08 -10.88
N HIS A 334 -23.28 12.50 -11.66
CA HIS A 334 -24.25 13.53 -11.26
C HIS A 334 -25.65 13.27 -11.86
N PRO A 335 -26.73 13.19 -11.07
CA PRO A 335 -28.04 12.80 -11.59
C PRO A 335 -28.73 13.87 -12.45
N GLU A 336 -28.57 15.15 -12.12
CA GLU A 336 -29.22 16.25 -12.84
C GLU A 336 -28.55 16.50 -14.19
N LYS A 337 -29.34 16.68 -15.25
CA LYS A 337 -28.91 16.96 -16.63
C LYS A 337 -29.03 18.45 -16.99
N GLY A 338 -28.45 18.83 -18.13
CA GLY A 338 -28.58 20.19 -18.67
C GLY A 338 -27.36 21.09 -18.45
N PHE A 339 -26.21 20.52 -18.10
CA PHE A 339 -24.95 21.27 -18.01
C PHE A 339 -24.30 21.35 -19.40
N PRO A 340 -23.78 22.51 -19.83
CA PRO A 340 -23.03 22.63 -21.07
C PRO A 340 -21.81 21.70 -21.09
N GLY A 341 -21.69 20.84 -22.11
CA GLY A 341 -20.56 19.91 -22.25
C GLY A 341 -20.62 18.67 -21.35
N GLU A 342 -21.79 18.37 -20.76
CA GLU A 342 -21.92 17.23 -19.83
C GLU A 342 -21.61 15.87 -20.47
N VAL A 343 -21.08 14.97 -19.66
CA VAL A 343 -20.77 13.59 -20.07
C VAL A 343 -22.00 12.73 -19.81
N ALA A 344 -22.78 12.48 -20.88
CA ALA A 344 -24.10 11.86 -20.82
C ALA A 344 -24.11 10.52 -20.05
N GLU A 345 -23.07 9.70 -20.21
CA GLU A 345 -22.93 8.39 -19.57
C GLU A 345 -22.79 8.48 -18.05
N LEU A 346 -22.30 9.61 -17.53
CA LEU A 346 -22.12 9.84 -16.10
C LEU A 346 -23.34 10.51 -15.45
N LYS A 347 -24.39 10.79 -16.23
CA LYS A 347 -25.62 11.46 -15.78
C LYS A 347 -26.64 10.49 -15.18
N ILE A 348 -26.23 9.81 -14.11
CA ILE A 348 -27.00 8.73 -13.49
C ILE A 348 -27.14 8.93 -11.98
N ASP A 349 -28.21 8.36 -11.42
CA ASP A 349 -28.35 8.17 -9.98
C ASP A 349 -27.61 6.89 -9.54
N CYS A 350 -26.32 7.02 -9.23
CA CYS A 350 -25.46 5.90 -8.89
C CYS A 350 -25.52 5.52 -7.40
N GLY A 351 -24.98 4.34 -7.05
CA GLY A 351 -24.79 3.91 -5.67
C GLY A 351 -23.59 4.56 -4.95
N CYS A 352 -22.62 5.10 -5.70
CA CYS A 352 -21.39 5.63 -5.11
C CYS A 352 -21.50 7.02 -4.52
N ARG A 353 -22.38 7.87 -5.06
CA ARG A 353 -22.40 9.30 -4.73
C ARG A 353 -22.95 9.50 -3.33
N LYS A 354 -22.17 10.14 -2.44
CA LYS A 354 -22.65 10.56 -1.11
C LYS A 354 -23.90 11.44 -1.31
N PRO A 355 -25.02 11.20 -0.62
CA PRO A 355 -25.15 10.51 0.68
C PRO A 355 -25.28 8.98 0.66
N LYS A 356 -25.22 8.33 -0.51
CA LYS A 356 -25.19 6.85 -0.56
C LYS A 356 -23.81 6.33 -0.12
N PRO A 357 -23.73 5.19 0.59
CA PRO A 357 -22.49 4.72 1.20
C PRO A 357 -21.58 3.94 0.24
N GLY A 358 -21.85 3.91 -1.07
CA GLY A 358 -21.21 2.96 -1.99
C GLY A 358 -19.68 3.03 -2.06
N MET A 359 -19.08 4.23 -1.88
CA MET A 359 -17.62 4.34 -1.80
C MET A 359 -17.06 3.72 -0.50
N LEU A 360 -17.71 3.93 0.65
CA LEU A 360 -17.29 3.35 1.93
C LEU A 360 -17.44 1.82 1.90
N LEU A 361 -18.54 1.31 1.33
CA LEU A 361 -18.76 -0.12 1.17
C LEU A 361 -17.74 -0.77 0.24
N ARG A 362 -17.36 -0.10 -0.85
CA ARG A 362 -16.28 -0.60 -1.72
C ARG A 362 -14.95 -0.66 -0.98
N ALA A 363 -14.59 0.41 -0.27
CA ALA A 363 -13.38 0.43 0.55
C ALA A 363 -13.38 -0.67 1.62
N LYS A 364 -14.55 -0.97 2.21
CA LYS A 364 -14.71 -2.10 3.14
C LYS A 364 -14.31 -3.43 2.51
N GLU A 365 -14.78 -3.73 1.30
CA GLU A 365 -14.41 -4.98 0.62
C GLU A 365 -12.93 -5.01 0.24
N ASP A 366 -12.40 -3.89 -0.25
CA ASP A 366 -11.02 -3.79 -0.72
C ASP A 366 -10.02 -3.92 0.45
N PHE A 367 -10.34 -3.47 1.66
CA PHE A 367 -9.43 -3.46 2.82
C PHE A 367 -9.88 -4.29 4.04
N ASN A 368 -11.01 -5.01 3.96
CA ASN A 368 -11.64 -5.70 5.10
C ASN A 368 -11.90 -4.76 6.30
N ILE A 369 -12.71 -3.71 6.08
CA ILE A 369 -12.93 -2.66 7.09
C ILE A 369 -14.05 -3.02 8.06
N ASP A 370 -13.79 -2.85 9.37
CA ASP A 370 -14.85 -2.82 10.38
C ASP A 370 -15.53 -1.45 10.42
N LEU A 371 -16.68 -1.33 9.74
CA LEU A 371 -17.40 -0.06 9.64
C LEU A 371 -17.97 0.44 10.98
N GLN A 372 -18.29 -0.45 11.92
CA GLN A 372 -18.90 -0.05 13.21
C GLN A 372 -17.90 0.68 14.10
N SER A 373 -16.63 0.28 14.01
CA SER A 373 -15.50 0.95 14.68
C SER A 373 -14.87 2.05 13.83
N SER A 374 -15.46 2.39 12.68
CA SER A 374 -14.93 3.38 11.72
C SER A 374 -15.62 4.74 11.83
N TRP A 375 -14.99 5.74 11.25
CA TRP A 375 -15.41 7.14 11.28
C TRP A 375 -15.54 7.72 9.88
N MET A 376 -16.54 8.57 9.65
CA MET A 376 -16.64 9.44 8.47
C MET A 376 -16.48 10.89 8.90
N ILE A 377 -15.45 11.56 8.39
CA ILE A 377 -15.18 12.99 8.61
C ILE A 377 -15.48 13.76 7.33
N GLY A 378 -16.37 14.75 7.42
CA GLY A 378 -16.84 15.55 6.29
C GLY A 378 -17.17 16.98 6.71
N ASP A 379 -17.39 17.85 5.72
CA ASP A 379 -17.85 19.23 5.92
C ASP A 379 -19.32 19.43 5.48
N ARG A 380 -19.94 18.44 4.84
CA ARG A 380 -21.31 18.52 4.31
C ARG A 380 -22.24 17.45 4.90
N ASP A 381 -23.55 17.73 4.90
CA ASP A 381 -24.58 16.77 5.34
C ASP A 381 -24.57 15.45 4.56
N SER A 382 -24.17 15.51 3.29
CA SER A 382 -24.01 14.31 2.46
C SER A 382 -22.99 13.33 3.03
N ASP A 383 -21.95 13.83 3.69
CA ASP A 383 -20.91 13.00 4.31
C ASP A 383 -21.45 12.30 5.55
N MET A 384 -22.14 13.06 6.41
CA MET A 384 -22.73 12.55 7.63
C MET A 384 -23.76 11.46 7.32
N GLN A 385 -24.61 11.70 6.32
CA GLN A 385 -25.58 10.70 5.91
C GLN A 385 -24.92 9.47 5.27
N ALA A 386 -23.85 9.62 4.49
CA ALA A 386 -23.10 8.49 3.94
C ALA A 386 -22.45 7.64 5.04
N GLY A 387 -21.82 8.28 6.04
CA GLY A 387 -21.25 7.61 7.20
C GLY A 387 -22.29 6.83 8.00
N LYS A 388 -23.43 7.46 8.33
CA LYS A 388 -24.54 6.80 9.01
C LYS A 388 -25.12 5.63 8.22
N ASN A 389 -25.32 5.81 6.92
CA ASN A 389 -25.81 4.75 6.04
C ASN A 389 -24.84 3.57 5.93
N ALA A 390 -23.54 3.80 6.11
CA ALA A 390 -22.52 2.75 6.17
C ALA A 390 -22.40 2.10 7.56
N GLY A 391 -22.97 2.72 8.61
CA GLY A 391 -22.85 2.28 10.00
C GLY A 391 -21.61 2.82 10.73
N CYS A 392 -20.97 3.87 10.21
CA CYS A 392 -19.84 4.54 10.85
C CYS A 392 -20.30 5.61 11.84
N HIS A 393 -19.43 5.94 12.78
CA HIS A 393 -19.52 7.19 13.52
C HIS A 393 -19.23 8.39 12.61
N THR A 394 -19.77 9.56 12.92
CA THR A 394 -19.71 10.72 12.04
C THR A 394 -19.19 11.97 12.73
N ILE A 395 -18.29 12.68 12.06
CA ILE A 395 -17.71 13.93 12.54
C ILE A 395 -17.85 15.02 11.47
N LEU A 396 -18.51 16.12 11.81
CA LEU A 396 -18.52 17.32 10.97
C LEU A 396 -17.36 18.24 11.35
N VAL A 397 -16.63 18.74 10.35
CA VAL A 397 -15.55 19.73 10.54
C VAL A 397 -15.84 21.06 9.84
N GLY A 398 -15.27 22.16 10.34
CA GLY A 398 -15.33 23.49 9.72
C GLY A 398 -16.22 24.52 10.42
N ASP A 399 -16.15 25.76 9.95
CA ASP A 399 -16.70 26.95 10.62
C ASP A 399 -18.24 27.09 10.54
N THR A 400 -18.89 26.41 9.59
CA THR A 400 -20.35 26.29 9.52
C THR A 400 -20.85 25.22 10.48
N ILE A 401 -20.60 25.41 11.79
CA ILE A 401 -21.15 24.55 12.85
C ILE A 401 -22.69 24.61 12.86
N SER A 402 -23.29 25.66 12.29
CA SER A 402 -24.73 25.77 12.07
C SER A 402 -25.17 25.03 10.80
N GLY A 403 -25.72 23.81 10.91
CA GLY A 403 -26.38 23.18 9.77
C GLY A 403 -26.79 21.72 9.92
N SER A 404 -25.90 20.85 10.42
CA SER A 404 -26.18 19.40 10.41
C SER A 404 -26.83 18.86 11.70
N THR A 405 -28.11 18.47 11.67
CA THR A 405 -28.71 17.76 12.84
C THR A 405 -28.23 16.32 13.00
N ALA A 406 -27.36 15.83 12.10
CA ALA A 406 -27.05 14.41 11.95
C ALA A 406 -25.58 14.03 12.21
N ALA A 407 -24.68 14.92 12.63
CA ALA A 407 -23.33 14.51 13.03
C ALA A 407 -23.29 14.02 14.48
N ASP A 408 -22.52 12.96 14.79
CA ASP A 408 -22.34 12.49 16.17
C ASP A 408 -21.41 13.43 16.95
N TYR A 409 -20.38 13.96 16.28
CA TYR A 409 -19.41 14.90 16.85
C TYR A 409 -19.06 16.04 15.89
N ARG A 410 -18.50 17.10 16.45
CA ARG A 410 -18.18 18.34 15.73
C ARG A 410 -16.86 18.92 16.21
N PHE A 411 -16.00 19.30 15.28
CA PHE A 411 -14.70 19.90 15.57
C PHE A 411 -14.40 21.04 14.60
N PRO A 412 -13.56 22.02 14.98
CA PRO A 412 -13.22 23.13 14.09
C PRO A 412 -12.40 22.68 12.87
N ASN A 413 -11.60 21.61 12.98
CA ASN A 413 -10.73 21.13 11.91
C ASN A 413 -10.45 19.62 12.03
N LEU A 414 -9.81 19.06 10.99
CA LEU A 414 -9.48 17.64 10.92
C LEU A 414 -8.53 17.17 12.04
N LEU A 415 -7.55 17.99 12.42
CA LEU A 415 -6.55 17.60 13.42
C LEU A 415 -7.19 17.37 14.79
N GLU A 416 -8.09 18.26 15.23
CA GLU A 416 -8.81 18.10 16.49
C GLU A 416 -9.77 16.90 16.45
N ALA A 417 -10.42 16.65 15.31
CA ALA A 417 -11.25 15.46 15.11
C ALA A 417 -10.44 14.15 15.23
N VAL A 418 -9.25 14.09 14.60
CA VAL A 418 -8.39 12.90 14.67
C VAL A 418 -7.85 12.68 16.09
N ARG A 419 -7.42 13.75 16.78
CA ARG A 419 -6.98 13.65 18.19
C ARG A 419 -8.07 13.06 19.07
N PHE A 420 -9.31 13.51 18.91
CA PHE A 420 -10.45 12.95 19.62
C PHE A 420 -10.65 11.45 19.36
N ILE A 421 -10.60 11.01 18.09
CA ILE A 421 -10.73 9.59 17.72
C ILE A 421 -9.67 8.74 18.44
N LEU A 422 -8.42 9.19 18.42
CA LEU A 422 -7.30 8.43 18.99
C LEU A 422 -7.35 8.38 20.52
N THR A 423 -7.64 9.49 21.20
CA THR A 423 -7.79 9.52 22.67
C THR A 423 -8.97 8.68 23.15
N ARG A 424 -10.07 8.58 22.38
CA ARG A 424 -11.20 7.74 22.76
C ARG A 424 -10.86 6.25 22.71
N LYS A 425 -10.03 5.85 21.74
CA LYS A 425 -9.58 4.45 21.62
C LYS A 425 -8.73 4.05 22.84
N GLU A 426 -7.79 4.90 23.23
CA GLU A 426 -6.92 4.66 24.41
C GLU A 426 -7.69 4.51 25.73
N ASN A 427 -8.91 5.05 25.84
CA ASN A 427 -9.74 4.92 27.04
C ASN A 427 -10.67 3.69 27.03
N ASN A 428 -10.81 3.01 25.90
CA ASN A 428 -11.68 1.84 25.72
C ASN A 428 -10.90 0.52 25.61
N ASP A 429 -9.59 0.58 25.32
CA ASP A 429 -8.63 -0.53 25.38
C ASP A 429 -7.97 -0.57 26.78
#